data_AF-A0A2D5T5S5-F1
#
_entry.id   AF-A0A2D5T5S5-F1
#
_cell.length_a   1.000
_cell.length_b   1.000
_cell.length_c   1.000
_cell.angle_alpha   90.00
_cell.angle_beta   90.00
_cell.angle_gamma   90.00
#
_symmetry.space_group_name_H-M   'P 1'
#
loop_
_entity.id
_entity.type
_entity.pdbx_description
1 polymer ?
#
loop_
_entity_poly.entity_id
_entity_poly.type
_entity_poly.pdbx_seq_one_letter_code
_entity_poly.pdbx_strand_id
1 'polypeptide(L)' 'MSIGKRLLACENFAKDLAQQQAAQKYDDPDAKIYSRAVKMIELGADLDEIMRECEIPRAEAELLLSLHQKQS' A
#
# COMPACT_ATOMS: atom_id res chain seq x y z
N MET A 1 -6.18 0.68 46.11
CA MET A 1 -5.87 1.69 45.07
C MET A 1 -5.99 1.05 43.69
N SER A 2 -7.14 1.19 43.02
CA SER A 2 -7.40 0.59 41.69
C SER A 2 -7.33 1.60 40.54
N ILE A 3 -7.45 2.89 40.85
CA ILE A 3 -7.48 3.98 39.85
C ILE A 3 -6.12 4.16 39.17
N GLY A 4 -5.01 4.13 39.91
CA GLY A 4 -3.66 4.27 39.33
C GLY A 4 -3.32 3.17 38.31
N LYS A 5 -3.74 1.92 38.57
CA LYS A 5 -3.57 0.80 37.63
C LYS A 5 -4.41 0.98 36.37
N ARG A 6 -5.64 1.47 36.50
CA ARG A 6 -6.53 1.76 35.37
C ARG A 6 -6.03 2.93 34.53
N LEU A 7 -5.49 3.97 35.17
CA LEU A 7 -4.88 5.12 34.49
C LEU A 7 -3.69 4.67 33.63
N LEU A 8 -2.79 3.86 34.21
CA LEU A 8 -1.63 3.33 33.51
C LEU A 8 -2.03 2.43 32.32
N ALA A 9 -3.06 1.59 32.50
CA ALA A 9 -3.58 0.75 31.43
C ALA A 9 -4.17 1.58 30.28
N CYS A 10 -4.92 2.65 30.58
CA CYS A 10 -5.44 3.56 29.56
C CYS A 10 -4.32 4.30 28.83
N GLU A 11 -3.27 4.71 29.53
CA GLU A 11 -2.13 5.39 28.91
C GLU A 11 -1.37 4.48 27.94
N ASN A 12 -1.18 3.21 28.32
CA ASN A 12 -0.57 2.21 27.44
C ASN A 12 -1.45 1.94 26.22
N PHE A 13 -2.75 1.76 26.41
CA PHE A 13 -3.68 1.54 25.30
C PHE A 13 -3.69 2.73 24.32
N ALA A 14 -3.63 3.96 24.82
CA ALA A 14 -3.55 5.15 23.99
C ALA A 14 -2.23 5.19 23.18
N LYS A 15 -1.11 4.79 23.78
CA LYS A 15 0.19 4.70 23.07
C LYS A 15 0.16 3.63 21.98
N ASP A 16 -0.36 2.44 22.29
CA ASP A 16 -0.47 1.35 21.32
C ASP A 16 -1.36 1.74 20.15
N LEU A 17 -2.51 2.38 20.42
CA LEU A 17 -3.42 2.85 19.39
C LEU A 17 -2.76 3.92 18.50
N ALA A 18 -2.01 4.85 19.09
CA ALA A 18 -1.27 5.86 18.33
C ALA A 18 -0.21 5.24 17.42
N GLN A 19 0.50 4.21 17.88
CA GLN A 19 1.46 3.46 17.05
C GLN A 19 0.79 2.73 15.89
N GLN A 20 -0.36 2.08 16.14
CA GLN A 20 -1.13 1.41 15.08
C GLN A 20 -1.64 2.41 14.04
N GLN A 21 -2.16 3.57 14.47
CA GLN A 21 -2.60 4.62 13.56
C GLN A 21 -1.44 5.20 12.74
N ALA A 22 -0.26 5.36 13.34
CA ALA A 22 0.92 5.79 12.61
C ALA A 22 1.32 4.78 11.52
N ALA A 23 1.35 3.48 11.85
CA ALA A 23 1.64 2.43 10.87
C ALA A 23 0.64 2.40 9.72
N GLN A 24 -0.65 2.57 9.99
CA GLN A 24 -1.70 2.57 8.98
C GLN A 24 -1.67 3.80 8.07
N LYS A 25 -1.18 4.96 8.55
CA LYS A 25 -0.99 6.15 7.72
C LYS A 25 0.06 5.98 6.62
N TYR A 26 1.01 5.05 6.79
CA TYR A 26 2.04 4.76 5.79
C TYR A 26 1.63 3.66 4.81
N ASP A 27 0.50 2.98 5.07
CA ASP A 27 0.00 1.92 4.21
C ASP A 27 -0.88 2.56 3.13
N ASP A 28 -0.23 3.08 2.09
CA ASP A 28 -0.93 3.57 0.89
C ASP A 28 -1.38 2.36 0.05
N PRO A 29 -2.68 2.04 0.00
CA PRO A 29 -3.19 0.89 -0.75
C PRO A 29 -2.91 1.05 -2.25
N ASP A 30 -2.87 2.28 -2.77
CA ASP A 30 -2.64 2.54 -4.19
C ASP A 30 -1.18 2.25 -4.55
N ALA A 31 -0.24 2.57 -3.65
CA ALA A 31 1.17 2.21 -3.82
C ALA A 31 1.37 0.67 -3.93
N LYS A 32 0.56 -0.13 -3.23
CA LYS A 32 0.58 -1.60 -3.36
C LYS A 32 0.10 -2.06 -4.73
N ILE A 33 -0.94 -1.44 -5.28
CA ILE A 33 -1.47 -1.75 -6.62
C ILE A 33 -0.42 -1.46 -7.69
N TYR A 34 0.21 -0.29 -7.65
CA TYR A 34 1.26 0.08 -8.61
C TYR A 34 2.50 -0.82 -8.49
N SER A 35 2.94 -1.13 -7.28
CA SER A 35 4.09 -2.03 -7.09
C SER A 35 3.81 -3.46 -7.57
N ARG A 36 2.56 -3.92 -7.48
CA ARG A 36 2.12 -5.19 -8.09
C ARG A 36 2.13 -5.11 -9.61
N ALA A 37 1.56 -4.06 -10.20
CA ALA A 37 1.54 -3.86 -11.64
C ALA A 37 2.96 -3.86 -12.24
N VAL A 38 3.91 -3.16 -11.61
CA VAL A 38 5.31 -3.13 -12.05
C VAL A 38 5.94 -4.52 -12.07
N LYS A 39 5.75 -5.33 -11.02
CA LYS A 39 6.25 -6.71 -10.99
C LYS A 39 5.63 -7.58 -12.09
N MET A 40 4.37 -7.36 -12.43
CA MET A 40 3.73 -8.07 -13.54
C MET A 40 4.36 -7.68 -14.89
N ILE A 41 4.68 -6.40 -15.08
CA ILE A 41 5.41 -5.93 -16.28
C ILE A 41 6.78 -6.60 -16.39
N GLU A 42 7.54 -6.66 -15.29
CA GLU A 42 8.86 -7.32 -15.25
C GLU A 42 8.78 -8.81 -15.61
N LEU A 43 7.64 -9.46 -15.32
CA LEU A 43 7.37 -10.85 -15.68
C LEU A 43 6.82 -11.00 -17.12
N GLY A 44 6.64 -9.90 -17.84
CA GLY A 44 6.18 -9.88 -19.23
C GLY A 44 4.67 -9.83 -19.43
N ALA A 45 3.90 -9.44 -18.40
CA ALA A 45 2.46 -9.27 -18.52
C ALA A 45 2.11 -8.17 -19.53
N ASP A 46 1.05 -8.39 -20.30
CA ASP A 46 0.57 -7.41 -21.28
C ASP A 46 -0.38 -6.35 -20.67
N LEU A 47 -0.75 -5.37 -21.48
CA LEU A 47 -1.60 -4.26 -21.06
C LEU A 47 -2.96 -4.73 -20.53
N ASP A 48 -3.59 -5.71 -21.18
CA ASP A 48 -4.92 -6.19 -20.82
C ASP A 48 -4.89 -7.05 -19.55
N GLU A 49 -3.82 -7.82 -19.34
CA GLU A 49 -3.56 -8.52 -18.08
C GLU A 49 -3.40 -7.57 -16.90
N ILE A 50 -2.62 -6.50 -17.07
CA ILE A 50 -2.40 -5.52 -15.99
C ILE A 50 -3.67 -4.76 -15.65
N MET A 51 -4.43 -4.31 -16.65
CA MET A 51 -5.70 -3.62 -16.43
C MET A 51 -6.69 -4.51 -15.65
N ARG A 52 -6.77 -5.79 -15.98
CA ARG A 52 -7.68 -6.74 -15.35
C ARG A 52 -7.26 -7.09 -13.92
N GLU A 53 -5.98 -7.40 -13.72
CA GLU A 53 -5.49 -7.92 -12.45
C GLU A 53 -5.24 -6.83 -11.41
N CYS A 54 -4.77 -5.66 -11.84
CA CYS A 54 -4.51 -4.53 -10.95
C CYS A 54 -5.69 -3.56 -10.87
N GLU A 55 -6.75 -3.78 -11.67
CA GLU A 55 -7.96 -2.95 -11.72
C GLU A 55 -7.68 -1.46 -11.97
N ILE A 56 -6.61 -1.16 -12.71
CA ILE A 56 -6.21 0.21 -13.04
C ILE A 56 -6.71 0.64 -14.43
N PRO A 57 -6.94 1.94 -14.65
CA PRO A 57 -7.32 2.47 -15.96
C PRO A 57 -6.26 2.19 -17.02
N ARG A 58 -6.70 2.08 -18.28
CA ARG A 58 -5.82 1.88 -19.45
C ARG A 58 -4.66 2.89 -19.50
N ALA A 59 -4.96 4.16 -19.28
CA ALA A 59 -3.95 5.22 -19.34
C ALA A 59 -2.84 5.03 -18.29
N GLU A 60 -3.17 4.51 -17.11
CA GLU A 60 -2.19 4.21 -16.06
C GLU A 60 -1.35 2.98 -16.41
N ALA A 61 -1.98 1.93 -16.92
CA ALA A 61 -1.26 0.74 -17.36
C ALA A 61 -0.31 1.04 -18.54
N GLU A 62 -0.74 1.85 -19.51
CA GLU A 62 0.10 2.33 -20.62
C GLU A 62 1.28 3.17 -20.11
N LEU A 63 1.04 4.04 -19.13
CA LEU A 63 2.10 4.83 -18.49
C LEU A 63 3.15 3.91 -17.85
N LEU A 64 2.73 2.95 -17.03
CA LEU A 64 3.65 2.03 -16.34
C LEU A 64 4.51 1.22 -17.31
N LEU A 65 3.91 0.70 -18.39
CA LEU A 65 4.63 -0.01 -19.45
C LEU A 65 5.67 0.88 -20.14
N SER A 66 5.29 2.13 -20.48
CA SER A 66 6.20 3.08 -21.13
C SER A 66 7.37 3.48 -20.23
N LEU A 67 7.13 3.63 -18.92
CA LEU A 67 8.17 3.93 -17.94
C LEU A 67 9.16 2.78 -17.79
N HIS A 68 8.67 1.54 -17.77
CA HIS A 68 9.52 0.35 -17.68
C HIS A 68 10.38 0.14 -18.94
N GLN A 69 9.80 0.35 -20.13
CA GLN A 69 10.53 0.28 -21.41
C GLN A 69 11.64 1.32 -21.52
N LYS A 70 11.48 2.48 -20.86
CA LYS A 70 12.50 3.54 -20.85
C LYS A 70 13.63 3.28 -19.85
N GLN A 71 13.40 2.43 -18.84
CA GLN A 71 14.40 2.07 -17.83
C GLN A 71 15.20 0.81 -18.19
N SER A 72 14.73 0.02 -19.16
CA SER A 72 15.39 -1.20 -19.65
C SER A 72 16.36 -0.93 -20.80
#